data_AF-J9G4H2-F1
#
_entry.id   AF-J9G4H2-F1
#
_cell.length_a   1.000
_cell.length_b   1.000
_cell.length_c   1.000
_cell.angle_alpha   90.00
_cell.angle_beta   90.00
_cell.angle_gamma   90.00
#
_symmetry.space_group_name_H-M   'P 1'
#
loop_
_entity.id
_entity.type
_entity.pdbx_description
1 polymer ?
#
loop_
_entity_poly.entity_id
_entity_poly.type
_entity_poly.pdbx_seq_one_letter_code
_entity_poly.pdbx_strand_id
1 'polypeptide(L)'
;VFHKGVDAVKAAAKVERTTPAAELRGSVRPAAVSEAVFTMPISENEEYHVIDMLPGEIFTEHAVLKGTEVQKGLADGTIHFIAVLERHHGTGNVGLGVIRGYGLKNGAVATTVAHDSHNLIVLGSNPKEMSLAAQELVKVQGGYTIVNNGSTVTLPLSICGLMSTLTVKLLTLL
;
A
#
# COMPACT_ATOMS: atom_id res chain seq x y z
N VAL A 1 25.53 1.65 -28.37
CA VAL A 1 25.63 2.91 -27.58
C VAL A 1 27.07 3.04 -27.13
N PHE A 2 27.72 4.19 -27.33
CA PHE A 2 29.12 4.40 -26.91
C PHE A 2 29.20 5.46 -25.81
N HIS A 3 30.04 5.24 -24.80
CA HIS A 3 30.39 6.21 -23.76
C HIS A 3 31.90 6.38 -23.73
N LYS A 4 32.40 7.61 -23.95
CA LYS A 4 33.84 7.91 -24.00
C LYS A 4 34.63 6.98 -24.93
N GLY A 5 34.08 6.70 -26.12
CA GLY A 5 34.70 5.81 -27.11
C GLY A 5 34.61 4.31 -26.82
N VAL A 6 33.97 3.90 -25.72
CA VAL A 6 33.78 2.49 -25.34
C VAL A 6 32.35 2.05 -25.66
N ASP A 7 32.18 0.87 -26.25
CA ASP A 7 30.86 0.27 -26.43
C ASP A 7 30.24 -0.01 -25.05
N ALA A 8 29.25 0.79 -24.69
CA ALA A 8 28.62 0.76 -23.38
C ALA A 8 27.77 -0.50 -23.18
N VAL A 9 27.24 -1.10 -24.25
CA VAL A 9 26.46 -2.35 -24.16
C VAL A 9 27.40 -3.52 -23.89
N LYS A 10 28.51 -3.58 -24.61
CA LYS A 10 29.56 -4.59 -24.37
C LYS A 10 30.20 -4.44 -22.98
N ALA A 11 30.35 -3.21 -22.50
CA ALA A 11 30.82 -2.93 -21.14
C ALA A 11 29.78 -3.31 -20.09
N ALA A 12 28.49 -3.05 -20.34
CA ALA A 12 27.39 -3.36 -19.42
C ALA A 12 27.21 -4.86 -19.15
N ALA A 13 27.60 -5.72 -20.10
CA ALA A 13 27.61 -7.18 -19.91
C ALA A 13 28.50 -7.65 -18.75
N LYS A 14 29.37 -6.79 -18.23
CA LYS A 14 30.27 -7.05 -17.09
C LYS A 14 29.84 -6.38 -15.79
N VAL A 15 28.67 -5.73 -15.74
CA VAL A 15 28.22 -5.03 -14.54
C VAL A 15 27.86 -6.04 -13.46
N GLU A 16 28.63 -6.02 -12.38
CA GLU A 16 28.34 -6.80 -11.18
C GLU A 16 27.20 -6.17 -10.40
N ARG A 17 26.34 -7.02 -9.82
CA ARG A 17 25.27 -6.54 -8.96
C ARG A 17 25.85 -6.02 -7.66
N THR A 18 25.55 -4.77 -7.35
CA THR A 18 25.86 -4.18 -6.06
C THR A 18 24.79 -4.52 -5.05
N THR A 19 25.24 -4.82 -3.84
CA THR A 19 24.40 -4.97 -2.66
C THR A 19 24.02 -3.57 -2.16
N PRO A 20 22.72 -3.22 -2.03
CA PRO A 20 22.33 -1.89 -1.53
C PRO A 20 22.92 -1.60 -0.15
N ALA A 21 23.25 -0.34 0.14
CA ALA A 21 23.73 0.05 1.46
C ALA A 21 22.74 -0.35 2.57
N ALA A 22 23.26 -0.71 3.75
CA ALA A 22 22.43 -1.21 4.86
C ALA A 22 21.38 -0.19 5.33
N GLU A 23 21.72 1.10 5.28
CA GLU A 23 20.84 2.23 5.62
C GLU A 23 19.59 2.35 4.72
N LEU A 24 19.64 1.78 3.50
CA LEU A 24 18.51 1.77 2.58
C LEU A 24 17.54 0.60 2.84
N ARG A 25 17.81 -0.23 3.87
CA ARG A 25 16.99 -1.39 4.23
C ARG A 25 16.35 -1.18 5.59
N GLY A 26 15.37 -2.02 5.93
CA GLY A 26 14.73 -1.92 7.25
C GLY A 26 13.90 -0.64 7.40
N SER A 27 13.41 -0.08 6.29
CA SER A 27 12.76 1.23 6.23
C SER A 27 11.24 1.20 6.49
N VAL A 28 10.65 0.02 6.63
CA VAL A 28 9.21 -0.14 6.92
C VAL A 28 9.08 -0.52 8.39
N ARG A 29 8.88 0.49 9.23
CA ARG A 29 8.87 0.43 10.69
C ARG A 29 7.64 1.15 11.28
N PRO A 30 6.41 0.75 10.92
CA PRO A 30 5.25 1.28 11.63
C PRO A 30 5.24 0.81 13.08
N ALA A 31 4.39 1.45 13.90
CA ALA A 31 4.03 0.87 15.20
C ALA A 31 3.36 -0.51 15.00
N ALA A 32 3.20 -1.26 16.09
CA ALA A 32 2.60 -2.59 16.05
C ALA A 32 1.25 -2.59 15.33
N VAL A 33 1.12 -3.45 14.33
CA VAL A 33 -0.08 -3.55 13.48
C VAL A 33 -0.97 -4.68 13.96
N SER A 34 -2.23 -4.36 14.23
CA SER A 34 -3.28 -5.31 14.60
C SER A 34 -4.59 -4.93 13.92
N GLU A 35 -5.60 -5.81 13.99
CA GLU A 35 -6.95 -5.52 13.46
C GLU A 35 -7.53 -4.22 14.06
N ALA A 36 -7.25 -3.94 15.33
CA ALA A 36 -7.76 -2.76 16.02
C ALA A 36 -7.34 -1.43 15.36
N VAL A 37 -6.21 -1.40 14.65
CA VAL A 37 -5.75 -0.22 13.89
C VAL A 37 -6.70 0.15 12.75
N PHE A 38 -7.44 -0.83 12.22
CA PHE A 38 -8.31 -0.68 11.06
C PHE A 38 -9.80 -0.72 11.43
N THR A 39 -10.13 -0.89 12.71
CA THR A 39 -11.51 -0.94 13.17
C THR A 39 -12.06 0.47 13.33
N MET A 40 -13.02 0.82 12.47
CA MET A 40 -13.81 2.04 12.59
C MET A 40 -15.30 1.69 12.71
N PRO A 41 -15.92 1.82 13.89
CA PRO A 41 -17.34 1.60 14.03
C PRO A 41 -18.10 2.68 13.26
N ILE A 42 -19.10 2.27 12.46
CA ILE A 42 -19.96 3.17 11.70
C ILE A 42 -21.34 3.19 12.36
N SER A 43 -21.71 4.33 12.94
CA SER A 43 -23.01 4.58 13.56
C SER A 43 -23.99 5.15 12.55
N GLU A 44 -25.17 4.56 12.45
CA GLU A 44 -26.19 4.90 11.42
C GLU A 44 -26.56 6.40 11.36
N ASN A 45 -26.62 7.05 12.52
CA ASN A 45 -27.10 8.43 12.66
C ASN A 45 -25.99 9.49 12.51
N GLU A 46 -24.73 9.08 12.38
CA GLU A 46 -23.58 9.98 12.21
C GLU A 46 -23.29 10.28 10.73
N GLU A 47 -22.47 11.30 10.51
CA GLU A 47 -21.96 11.67 9.20
C GLU A 47 -20.47 11.34 9.10
N TYR A 48 -20.07 10.82 7.95
CA TYR A 48 -18.70 10.42 7.67
C TYR A 48 -18.20 11.14 6.43
N HIS A 49 -16.98 11.66 6.51
CA HIS A 49 -16.27 12.17 5.35
C HIS A 49 -15.79 11.01 4.50
N VAL A 50 -16.15 11.02 3.23
CA VAL A 50 -15.82 9.98 2.26
C VAL A 50 -14.93 10.58 1.18
N ILE A 51 -13.84 9.87 0.89
CA ILE A 51 -12.99 10.17 -0.26
C ILE A 51 -13.63 9.50 -1.48
N ASP A 52 -14.05 10.30 -2.45
CA ASP A 52 -14.62 9.80 -3.70
C ASP A 52 -13.56 9.74 -4.79
N MET A 53 -13.29 8.54 -5.29
CA MET A 53 -12.38 8.37 -6.43
C MET A 53 -13.07 8.75 -7.73
N LEU A 54 -12.37 9.57 -8.52
CA LEU A 54 -12.75 9.87 -9.90
C LEU A 54 -12.05 8.88 -10.86
N PRO A 55 -12.80 8.07 -11.64
CA PRO A 55 -12.18 7.09 -12.52
C PRO A 55 -11.22 7.72 -13.54
N GLY A 56 -9.98 7.24 -13.56
CA GLY A 56 -8.94 7.70 -14.49
C GLY A 56 -8.20 8.97 -14.04
N GLU A 57 -8.56 9.55 -12.90
CA GLU A 57 -8.00 10.80 -12.39
C GLU A 57 -7.16 10.58 -11.13
N ILE A 58 -6.21 11.49 -10.89
CA ILE A 58 -5.46 11.55 -9.62
C ILE A 58 -6.20 12.35 -8.54
N PHE A 59 -7.24 13.08 -8.93
CA PHE A 59 -8.05 13.89 -8.03
C PHE A 59 -9.14 13.05 -7.37
N THR A 60 -9.52 13.46 -6.17
CA THR A 60 -10.64 12.89 -5.43
C THR A 60 -11.63 14.00 -5.12
N GLU A 61 -12.91 13.66 -5.07
CA GLU A 61 -13.93 14.54 -4.50
C GLU A 61 -14.14 14.23 -3.02
N HIS A 62 -14.75 15.18 -2.34
CA HIS A 62 -15.16 15.04 -0.95
C HIS A 62 -16.68 14.88 -0.90
N ALA A 63 -17.13 13.81 -0.26
CA ALA A 63 -18.53 13.62 0.10
C ALA A 63 -18.70 13.52 1.61
N VAL A 64 -19.93 13.79 2.07
CA VAL A 64 -20.37 13.50 3.43
C VAL A 64 -21.57 12.58 3.31
N LEU A 65 -21.48 11.38 3.87
CA LEU A 65 -22.55 10.38 3.82
C LEU A 65 -23.05 10.07 5.23
N LYS A 66 -24.33 9.70 5.35
CA LYS A 66 -24.84 9.13 6.60
C LYS A 66 -24.23 7.75 6.84
N GLY A 67 -24.12 7.37 8.12
CA GLY A 67 -23.61 6.05 8.50
C GLY A 67 -24.38 4.89 7.86
N THR A 68 -25.69 5.03 7.66
CA THR A 68 -26.51 4.05 6.93
C THR A 68 -26.05 3.84 5.48
N GLU A 69 -25.66 4.92 4.79
CA GLU A 69 -25.14 4.85 3.42
C GLU A 69 -23.73 4.24 3.39
N VAL A 70 -22.89 4.59 4.37
CA VAL A 70 -21.55 4.00 4.52
C VAL A 70 -21.63 2.50 4.79
N GLN A 71 -22.49 2.06 5.71
CA GLN A 71 -22.70 0.65 6.01
C GLN A 71 -23.19 -0.12 4.79
N LYS A 72 -24.14 0.45 4.04
CA LYS A 72 -24.61 -0.15 2.77
C LYS A 72 -23.46 -0.27 1.76
N GLY A 73 -22.66 0.78 1.62
CA GLY A 73 -21.53 0.78 0.69
C GLY A 73 -20.42 -0.20 1.08
N LEU A 74 -20.17 -0.37 2.38
CA LEU A 74 -19.26 -1.40 2.89
C LEU A 74 -19.81 -2.81 2.59
N ALA A 75 -21.12 -3.02 2.73
CA ALA A 75 -21.76 -4.31 2.49
C ALA A 75 -21.82 -4.70 1.00
N ASP A 76 -22.01 -3.74 0.09
CA ASP A 76 -22.06 -3.98 -1.35
C ASP A 76 -20.70 -3.82 -2.08
N GLY A 77 -19.66 -3.44 -1.33
CA GLY A 77 -18.29 -3.28 -1.85
C GLY A 77 -18.09 -2.03 -2.70
N THR A 78 -18.97 -1.02 -2.61
CA THR A 78 -18.74 0.29 -3.23
C THR A 78 -17.85 1.19 -2.38
N ILE A 79 -17.86 1.00 -1.05
CA ILE A 79 -17.04 1.71 -0.06
C ILE A 79 -16.09 0.73 0.63
N HIS A 80 -14.87 1.19 0.91
CA HIS A 80 -13.84 0.44 1.62
C HIS A 80 -13.25 1.29 2.74
N PHE A 81 -12.66 0.64 3.74
CA PHE A 81 -11.79 1.34 4.68
C PHE A 81 -10.45 1.65 4.02
N ILE A 82 -9.87 2.79 4.35
CA ILE A 82 -8.53 3.19 3.94
C ILE A 82 -7.77 3.71 5.16
N ALA A 83 -6.52 3.29 5.30
CA ALA A 83 -5.64 3.68 6.38
C ALA A 83 -4.27 4.10 5.86
N VAL A 84 -3.69 5.13 6.46
CA VAL A 84 -2.30 5.56 6.25
C VAL A 84 -1.56 5.44 7.57
N LEU A 85 -0.60 4.53 7.64
CA LEU A 85 0.22 4.26 8.83
C LEU A 85 1.59 4.93 8.65
N GLU A 86 1.99 5.74 9.62
CA GLU A 86 3.35 6.26 9.68
C GLU A 86 4.34 5.10 9.86
N ARG A 87 5.34 5.02 8.96
CA ARG A 87 6.23 3.85 8.87
C ARG A 87 7.71 4.15 8.99
N HIS A 88 8.10 5.42 9.14
CA HIS A 88 9.50 5.82 9.18
C HIS A 88 10.05 5.81 10.62
N HIS A 89 9.24 6.20 11.59
CA HIS A 89 9.65 6.39 12.99
C HIS A 89 8.85 5.55 14.00
N GLY A 90 7.82 4.84 13.56
CA GLY A 90 7.01 4.00 14.43
C GLY A 90 6.19 4.80 15.45
N THR A 91 5.76 6.01 15.06
CA THR A 91 5.04 6.94 15.96
C THR A 91 3.69 6.43 16.43
N GLY A 92 3.09 5.48 15.71
CA GLY A 92 1.72 5.03 15.94
C GLY A 92 0.65 5.95 15.34
N ASN A 93 1.06 6.99 14.61
CA ASN A 93 0.13 7.84 13.89
C ASN A 93 -0.54 7.07 12.74
N VAL A 94 -1.87 7.08 12.75
CA VAL A 94 -2.71 6.43 11.74
C VAL A 94 -3.82 7.39 11.33
N GLY A 95 -3.93 7.64 10.02
CA GLY A 95 -5.14 8.23 9.45
C GLY A 95 -6.04 7.12 8.96
N LEU A 96 -7.25 6.99 9.53
CA LEU A 96 -8.24 5.98 9.15
C LEU A 96 -9.50 6.67 8.62
N GLY A 97 -10.05 6.16 7.52
CA GLY A 97 -11.26 6.70 6.90
C GLY A 97 -11.91 5.73 5.93
N VAL A 98 -12.80 6.26 5.10
CA VAL A 98 -13.52 5.50 4.06
C VAL A 98 -13.34 6.12 2.69
N ILE A 99 -13.32 5.26 1.69
CA ILE A 99 -13.12 5.61 0.28
C ILE A 99 -14.13 4.88 -0.59
N ARG A 100 -14.68 5.58 -1.58
CA ARG A 100 -15.67 5.05 -2.53
C ARG A 100 -15.10 5.00 -3.93
N GLY A 101 -15.45 3.94 -4.68
CA GLY A 101 -15.12 3.83 -6.10
C GLY A 101 -13.78 3.16 -6.42
N TYR A 102 -13.07 2.60 -5.44
CA TYR A 102 -11.80 1.91 -5.67
C TYR A 102 -11.93 0.63 -6.52
N GLY A 103 -13.09 -0.04 -6.48
CA GLY A 103 -13.38 -1.21 -7.31
C GLY A 103 -12.87 -2.55 -6.76
N LEU A 104 -12.27 -2.58 -5.57
CA LEU A 104 -11.99 -3.82 -4.85
C LEU A 104 -13.31 -4.55 -4.54
N LYS A 105 -13.32 -5.89 -4.61
CA LYS A 105 -14.53 -6.70 -4.38
C LYS A 105 -14.55 -7.36 -3.02
N ASN A 106 -13.39 -7.87 -2.61
CA ASN A 106 -13.11 -8.39 -1.29
C ASN A 106 -11.59 -8.35 -1.09
N GLY A 107 -11.11 -8.49 0.14
CA GLY A 107 -9.68 -8.47 0.39
C GLY A 107 -9.18 -7.18 1.02
N ALA A 108 -7.86 -7.05 0.96
CA ALA A 108 -7.17 -5.81 1.17
C ALA A 108 -6.03 -5.65 0.17
N VAL A 109 -5.62 -4.42 -0.04
CA VAL A 109 -4.42 -4.05 -0.80
C VAL A 109 -3.59 -3.12 0.06
N ALA A 110 -2.27 -3.20 -0.05
CA ALA A 110 -1.40 -2.27 0.61
C ALA A 110 -0.21 -1.87 -0.26
N THR A 111 0.32 -0.68 -0.01
CA THR A 111 1.54 -0.19 -0.66
C THR A 111 2.37 0.71 0.24
N THR A 112 3.69 0.71 0.03
CA THR A 112 4.62 1.72 0.59
C THR A 112 5.06 2.76 -0.43
N VAL A 113 4.60 2.66 -1.68
CA VAL A 113 4.87 3.61 -2.76
C VAL A 113 3.70 4.60 -2.83
N ALA A 114 3.70 5.56 -1.92
CA ALA A 114 2.64 6.57 -1.79
C ALA A 114 3.20 8.00 -1.85
N HIS A 115 3.02 8.70 -2.97
CA HIS A 115 3.64 10.00 -3.18
C HIS A 115 3.10 11.09 -2.23
N ASP A 116 3.92 11.90 -1.55
CA ASP A 116 5.39 11.87 -1.45
C ASP A 116 5.90 11.47 -0.05
N SER A 117 5.01 11.25 0.91
CA SER A 117 5.41 10.83 2.26
C SER A 117 5.84 9.36 2.31
N HIS A 118 5.41 8.56 1.34
CA HIS A 118 5.69 7.13 1.22
C HIS A 118 5.40 6.34 2.50
N ASN A 119 4.36 6.72 3.24
CA ASN A 119 3.83 5.94 4.35
C ASN A 119 3.14 4.67 3.86
N LEU A 120 2.84 3.75 4.78
CA LEU A 120 2.15 2.51 4.46
C LEU A 120 0.66 2.82 4.29
N ILE A 121 0.15 2.68 3.07
CA ILE A 121 -1.28 2.81 2.78
C ILE A 121 -1.89 1.41 2.68
N VAL A 122 -3.05 1.23 3.30
CA VAL A 122 -3.81 -0.02 3.31
C VAL A 122 -5.26 0.30 3.00
N LEU A 123 -5.87 -0.42 2.07
CA LEU A 123 -7.29 -0.32 1.74
C LEU A 123 -7.90 -1.72 1.79
N GLY A 124 -9.09 -1.88 2.36
CA GLY A 124 -9.73 -3.19 2.39
C GLY A 124 -11.18 -3.19 2.82
N SER A 125 -11.81 -4.35 2.67
CA SER A 125 -13.21 -4.56 3.06
C SER A 125 -13.37 -4.86 4.55
N ASN A 126 -12.30 -5.30 5.23
CA ASN A 126 -12.35 -5.70 6.63
C ASN A 126 -11.00 -5.52 7.36
N PRO A 127 -11.02 -5.24 8.68
CA PRO A 127 -9.81 -5.04 9.48
C PRO A 127 -8.81 -6.21 9.47
N LYS A 128 -9.31 -7.44 9.42
CA LYS A 128 -8.49 -8.66 9.44
C LYS A 128 -7.55 -8.72 8.24
N GLU A 129 -8.08 -8.60 7.03
CA GLU A 129 -7.26 -8.65 5.81
C GLU A 129 -6.38 -7.42 5.65
N MET A 130 -6.85 -6.23 6.09
CA MET A 130 -6.02 -5.03 6.13
C MET A 130 -4.80 -5.20 7.05
N SER A 131 -5.00 -5.79 8.23
CA SER A 131 -3.88 -6.08 9.14
C SER A 131 -2.88 -7.07 8.54
N LEU A 132 -3.36 -8.09 7.84
CA LEU A 132 -2.49 -9.06 7.16
C LEU A 132 -1.69 -8.39 6.02
N ALA A 133 -2.33 -7.53 5.22
CA ALA A 133 -1.67 -6.78 4.14
C ALA A 133 -0.56 -5.87 4.68
N ALA A 134 -0.85 -5.15 5.76
CA ALA A 134 0.12 -4.28 6.41
C ALA A 134 1.29 -5.08 7.01
N GLN A 135 1.01 -6.16 7.73
CA GLN A 135 2.02 -7.06 8.30
C GLN A 135 2.89 -7.70 7.21
N GLU A 136 2.30 -8.05 6.06
CA GLU A 136 3.05 -8.57 4.93
C GLU A 136 4.05 -7.56 4.38
N LEU A 137 3.66 -6.29 4.21
CA LEU A 137 4.59 -5.25 3.77
C LEU A 137 5.65 -4.88 4.82
N VAL A 138 5.33 -5.01 6.11
CA VAL A 138 6.36 -4.94 7.16
C VAL A 138 7.33 -6.11 7.03
N LYS A 139 6.84 -7.34 6.81
CA LYS A 139 7.66 -8.54 6.66
C LYS A 139 8.61 -8.45 5.46
N VAL A 140 8.11 -8.03 4.30
CA VAL A 140 8.92 -7.92 3.07
C VAL A 140 9.68 -6.60 2.93
N GLN A 141 9.51 -5.70 3.91
CA GLN A 141 10.13 -4.36 3.94
C GLN A 141 9.72 -3.46 2.77
N GLY A 142 8.44 -3.55 2.40
CA GLY A 142 7.74 -2.65 1.49
C GLY A 142 7.48 -3.24 0.10
N GLY A 143 6.76 -2.47 -0.71
CA GLY A 143 6.27 -2.86 -2.02
C GLY A 143 4.76 -2.78 -2.13
N TYR A 144 4.17 -3.75 -2.82
CA TYR A 144 2.73 -3.87 -3.01
C TYR A 144 2.29 -5.26 -2.59
N THR A 145 1.13 -5.37 -1.96
CA THR A 145 0.54 -6.68 -1.65
C THR A 145 -0.97 -6.63 -1.85
N ILE A 146 -1.52 -7.76 -2.27
CA ILE A 146 -2.96 -8.02 -2.36
C ILE A 146 -3.25 -9.22 -1.47
N VAL A 147 -4.30 -9.11 -0.69
CA VAL A 147 -4.78 -10.12 0.25
C VAL A 147 -6.19 -10.51 -0.11
N ASN A 148 -6.47 -11.80 -0.17
CA ASN A 148 -7.83 -12.32 -0.33
C ASN A 148 -7.94 -13.68 0.37
N ASN A 149 -8.94 -13.81 1.24
CA ASN A 149 -9.21 -14.98 2.07
C ASN A 149 -7.96 -15.44 2.86
N GLY A 150 -7.21 -14.48 3.40
CA GLY A 150 -5.99 -14.74 4.19
C GLY A 150 -4.77 -15.17 3.38
N SER A 151 -4.86 -15.26 2.05
CA SER A 151 -3.71 -15.51 1.16
C SER A 151 -3.16 -14.19 0.65
N THR A 152 -1.83 -14.11 0.48
CA THR A 152 -1.15 -12.90 0.01
C THR A 152 -0.43 -13.13 -1.32
N VAL A 153 -0.45 -12.12 -2.20
CA VAL A 153 0.41 -12.02 -3.39
C VAL A 153 1.14 -10.69 -3.28
N THR A 154 2.48 -10.74 -3.29
CA THR A 154 3.32 -9.60 -2.91
C THR A 154 4.41 -9.34 -3.94
N LEU A 155 4.54 -8.07 -4.32
CA LEU A 155 5.68 -7.52 -5.05
C LEU A 155 6.63 -6.85 -4.06
N PRO A 156 7.72 -7.50 -3.63
CA PRO A 156 8.60 -6.96 -2.60
C PRO A 156 9.56 -5.89 -3.14
N LEU A 157 9.53 -4.72 -2.53
CA LEU A 157 10.39 -3.56 -2.83
C LEU A 157 11.23 -3.19 -1.59
N SER A 158 12.11 -4.09 -1.17
CA SER A 158 12.85 -4.04 0.10
C SER A 158 13.85 -2.88 0.27
N ILE A 159 14.17 -2.14 -0.79
CA ILE A 159 15.06 -0.98 -0.76
C ILE A 159 14.18 0.26 -0.56
N CYS A 160 14.27 0.90 0.61
CA CYS A 160 13.46 2.04 1.04
C CYS A 160 11.92 1.81 1.02
N GLY A 161 11.46 0.58 0.77
CA GLY A 161 10.06 0.31 0.47
C GLY A 161 9.64 0.75 -0.94
N LEU A 162 10.59 0.98 -1.84
CA LEU A 162 10.38 1.62 -3.15
C LEU A 162 11.05 0.88 -4.32
N MET A 163 12.17 0.18 -4.09
CA MET A 163 12.90 -0.54 -5.13
C MET A 163 13.22 -1.98 -4.70
N SER A 164 13.55 -2.84 -5.65
CA SER A 164 13.83 -4.25 -5.41
C SER A 164 15.27 -4.62 -5.77
N THR A 165 15.81 -5.62 -5.07
CA THR A 165 17.04 -6.32 -5.48
C THR A 165 16.76 -7.43 -6.50
N LEU A 166 15.49 -7.72 -6.79
CA LEU A 166 15.11 -8.70 -7.80
C LEU A 166 15.50 -8.20 -9.19
N THR A 167 15.72 -9.16 -10.09
CA THR A 167 15.98 -8.86 -11.49
C THR A 167 14.72 -8.31 -12.14
N VAL A 168 14.85 -7.44 -13.15
CA VAL A 168 13.70 -6.96 -13.93
C VAL A 168 12.83 -8.13 -14.41
N LYS A 169 13.47 -9.19 -14.94
CA LYS A 169 12.76 -10.39 -15.41
C LYS A 169 11.90 -11.05 -14.32
N LEU A 170 12.40 -11.14 -13.09
CA LEU A 170 11.65 -11.72 -11.98
C LEU A 170 10.54 -10.77 -11.50
N LEU A 171 10.84 -9.48 -11.46
CA LEU A 171 9.89 -8.46 -11.04
C LEU A 171 8.68 -8.38 -11.96
N THR A 172 8.87 -8.61 -13.27
CA THR A 172 7.79 -8.61 -14.27
C THR A 172 6.99 -9.92 -14.35
N LEU A 173 7.40 -10.96 -13.61
CA LEU A 173 6.72 -12.27 -13.58
C LEU A 173 5.84 -12.47 -12.35
N LEU A 174 5.94 -11.58 -11.36
CA LEU A 174 5.12 -11.53 -10.14
C LEU A 174 3.89 -10.68 -10.38
#